data_AF-A0A5D0WEY8-F1
#
_entry.id   AF-A0A5D0WEY8-F1
#
_cell.length_a   1.000
_cell.length_b   1.000
_cell.length_c   1.000
_cell.angle_alpha   90.00
_cell.angle_beta   90.00
_cell.angle_gamma   90.00
#
_symmetry.space_group_name_H-M   'P 1'
#
loop_
_entity.id
_entity.type
_entity.pdbx_description
1 polymer ?
#
loop_
_entity_poly.entity_id
_entity_poly.type
_entity_poly.pdbx_seq_one_letter_code
_entity_poly.pdbx_strand_id
1 'polypeptide(L)'
;SMVSSFALKELHGRKATSPLAKPEQYYATSPQATLPRSGFVLWSRPAKAIDPCYCQLLPIVRLILDGRLTAQVPKLAWRSDPAHLCPMTTTIYLDESGFTGDDLYNPDQRFFTIASTIIEDEEAREMLARCFPRYQGDEYKFTNIWKRESSRDGLRVLAAEIPRFADRAFVWIIDKRFCLLTKLVDYLVEPGAYEAGFDWYADGWGLRYLNTIHRDLVTHGADELYDSMIRSWDAFARDPTDARLDVLKEHLERGKGTTEAPLPGLFDLLLRGLEHFRATNPNLAHFTDSSEIQVTSVFSSITWWRQHRSEDFALVHDESSAFLKRRDLWETMLRDNFVAPPFPIADGTEVELPLRVRSSNSVRSHDSHSVQLCDILAGLLAKAGPGLVGGTRNPFIVELVLAGAGSLNYSGVMPHSQYVDGPPQRRDGPDMVDRMTDLLRPYLDKKMEERKGADT
;
A
#
# COMPACT_ATOMS: atom_id res chain seq x y z
N SER A 1 -4.25 -15.02 20.37
CA SER A 1 -3.28 -15.77 21.20
C SER A 1 -3.64 -17.25 21.44
N MET A 2 -4.27 -17.95 20.49
CA MET A 2 -4.29 -19.44 20.46
C MET A 2 -4.35 -19.92 18.99
N VAL A 3 -5.05 -19.15 18.17
CA VAL A 3 -5.17 -19.29 16.71
C VAL A 3 -3.85 -19.05 15.95
N SER A 4 -3.07 -18.02 16.31
CA SER A 4 -1.72 -17.79 15.76
C SER A 4 -0.79 -18.99 16.02
N SER A 5 -0.84 -19.59 17.22
CA SER A 5 -0.06 -20.79 17.54
C SER A 5 -0.50 -22.02 16.72
N PHE A 6 -1.77 -22.13 16.35
CA PHE A 6 -2.29 -23.24 15.53
C PHE A 6 -1.93 -23.09 14.05
N ALA A 7 -2.10 -21.89 13.47
CA ALA A 7 -1.67 -21.59 12.11
C ALA A 7 -0.14 -21.74 11.97
N LEU A 8 0.61 -21.27 12.96
CA LEU A 8 2.05 -21.54 13.07
C LEU A 8 2.31 -23.04 13.14
N LYS A 9 1.63 -23.82 14.00
CA LYS A 9 1.83 -25.28 14.09
C LYS A 9 1.57 -26.05 12.79
N GLU A 10 0.55 -25.68 12.00
CA GLU A 10 0.31 -26.29 10.67
C GLU A 10 1.42 -25.92 9.67
N LEU A 11 1.94 -24.68 9.71
CA LEU A 11 3.13 -24.27 8.94
C LEU A 11 4.44 -24.92 9.46
N HIS A 12 4.53 -25.22 10.77
CA HIS A 12 5.71 -25.81 11.42
C HIS A 12 5.77 -27.34 11.27
N GLY A 13 4.65 -28.00 10.98
CA GLY A 13 4.48 -29.45 11.20
C GLY A 13 4.71 -30.37 10.00
N ARG A 14 4.89 -29.87 8.77
CA ARG A 14 4.94 -30.73 7.58
C ARG A 14 6.15 -30.43 6.69
N LYS A 15 6.93 -31.47 6.36
CA LYS A 15 7.88 -31.43 5.23
C LYS A 15 7.08 -31.20 3.94
N ALA A 16 7.57 -30.30 3.08
CA ALA A 16 7.00 -30.05 1.76
C ALA A 16 6.85 -31.36 0.98
N THR A 17 5.61 -31.73 0.66
CA THR A 17 5.30 -32.88 -0.21
C THR A 17 4.52 -32.47 -1.45
N SER A 18 4.45 -31.17 -1.76
CA SER A 18 3.82 -30.69 -2.99
C SER A 18 4.79 -30.85 -4.17
N PRO A 19 4.37 -31.48 -5.30
CA PRO A 19 5.19 -31.64 -6.50
C PRO A 19 5.29 -30.35 -7.35
N LEU A 20 4.70 -29.23 -6.89
CA LEU A 20 4.76 -27.95 -7.57
C LEU A 20 5.96 -27.13 -7.08
N ALA A 21 7.15 -27.42 -7.61
CA ALA A 21 8.29 -26.53 -7.46
C ALA A 21 8.04 -25.23 -8.26
N LYS A 22 8.40 -24.07 -7.69
CA LYS A 22 8.34 -22.80 -8.43
C LYS A 22 9.23 -22.91 -9.68
N PRO A 23 8.85 -22.36 -10.86
CA PRO A 23 9.66 -22.46 -12.08
C PRO A 23 11.09 -21.90 -11.88
N GLU A 24 12.11 -22.43 -12.57
CA GLU A 24 13.53 -21.97 -12.48
C GLU A 24 13.71 -20.44 -12.63
N GLN A 25 12.78 -19.78 -13.33
CA GLN A 25 12.72 -18.33 -13.48
C GLN A 25 12.50 -17.57 -12.15
N TYR A 26 12.02 -18.22 -11.09
CA TYR A 26 12.01 -17.69 -9.74
C TYR A 26 13.42 -17.52 -9.15
N TYR A 27 14.41 -18.31 -9.62
CA TYR A 27 15.74 -18.45 -9.01
C TYR A 27 16.88 -17.81 -9.82
N ALA A 28 16.72 -17.65 -11.15
CA ALA A 28 17.79 -17.12 -12.01
C ALA A 28 17.83 -15.57 -12.09
N THR A 29 16.67 -14.92 -11.93
CA THR A 29 16.49 -13.46 -12.05
C THR A 29 15.19 -13.11 -11.33
N SER A 30 15.26 -12.63 -10.10
CA SER A 30 14.09 -12.52 -9.21
C SER A 30 12.92 -11.76 -9.86
N PRO A 31 11.84 -12.47 -10.27
CA PRO A 31 10.57 -11.83 -10.58
C PRO A 31 10.02 -11.17 -9.32
N GLN A 32 10.33 -11.74 -8.16
CA GLN A 32 9.81 -11.38 -6.85
C GLN A 32 10.22 -9.97 -6.40
N ALA A 33 11.33 -9.48 -6.92
CA ALA A 33 11.90 -8.22 -6.49
C ALA A 33 11.56 -7.04 -7.40
N THR A 34 10.81 -7.28 -8.48
CA THR A 34 10.17 -6.25 -9.32
C THR A 34 8.63 -6.31 -9.28
N LEU A 35 8.08 -7.27 -8.52
CA LEU A 35 6.65 -7.45 -8.40
C LEU A 35 6.11 -6.53 -7.29
N PRO A 36 4.98 -5.85 -7.50
CA PRO A 36 4.24 -5.13 -6.46
C PRO A 36 3.60 -6.09 -5.43
N ARG A 37 4.37 -7.02 -4.85
CA ARG A 37 3.87 -8.06 -3.92
C ARG A 37 3.37 -7.46 -2.61
N SER A 38 3.92 -6.30 -2.23
CA SER A 38 3.61 -5.60 -0.99
C SER A 38 2.78 -4.33 -1.16
N GLY A 39 2.23 -4.04 -2.35
CA GLY A 39 1.55 -2.75 -2.51
C GLY A 39 0.42 -2.67 -3.53
N PHE A 40 -0.23 -3.80 -3.83
CA PHE A 40 -1.63 -3.81 -4.21
C PHE A 40 -2.50 -4.16 -2.99
N VAL A 41 -2.60 -3.21 -2.06
CA VAL A 41 -3.41 -3.35 -0.84
C VAL A 41 -4.47 -2.25 -0.82
N LEU A 42 -5.43 -2.31 -1.75
CA LEU A 42 -6.59 -1.45 -1.63
C LEU A 42 -7.36 -1.79 -0.37
N TRP A 43 -8.09 -0.83 0.15
CA TRP A 43 -9.00 -0.94 1.28
C TRP A 43 -9.90 0.27 1.18
N SER A 44 -11.10 0.05 0.67
CA SER A 44 -12.22 0.94 0.93
C SER A 44 -12.64 0.79 2.38
N ARG A 45 -12.83 1.89 3.11
CA ARG A 45 -13.66 1.86 4.32
C ARG A 45 -15.06 1.35 3.93
N PRO A 46 -15.61 0.28 4.55
CA PRO A 46 -17.05 0.19 4.61
C PRO A 46 -17.52 1.43 5.39
N ALA A 47 -18.41 2.21 4.77
CA ALA A 47 -19.07 3.33 5.44
C ALA A 47 -19.87 2.79 6.64
N LYS A 48 -19.22 2.67 7.80
CA LYS A 48 -19.74 2.49 9.18
C LYS A 48 -18.68 1.83 10.05
N ALA A 49 -17.74 2.60 10.57
CA ALA A 49 -17.08 2.32 11.84
C ALA A 49 -16.41 3.62 12.33
N ILE A 50 -17.14 4.39 13.11
CA ILE A 50 -16.53 5.42 13.96
C ILE A 50 -15.84 4.65 15.10
N ASP A 51 -14.54 4.91 15.27
CA ASP A 51 -13.72 4.39 16.36
C ASP A 51 -14.40 4.65 17.72
N PRO A 52 -14.60 3.63 18.59
CA PRO A 52 -15.27 3.80 19.88
C PRO A 52 -14.56 4.78 20.83
N CYS A 53 -13.33 5.21 20.53
CA CYS A 53 -12.67 6.31 21.26
C CYS A 53 -13.30 7.70 21.01
N TYR A 54 -14.24 7.85 20.08
CA TYR A 54 -14.96 9.12 19.83
C TYR A 54 -16.26 9.28 20.64
N CYS A 55 -16.66 8.31 21.45
CA CYS A 55 -17.96 8.31 22.16
C CYS A 55 -18.04 9.21 23.41
N GLN A 56 -17.01 10.01 23.71
CA GLN A 56 -17.07 10.99 24.79
C GLN A 56 -16.94 12.39 24.21
N LEU A 57 -18.03 12.90 23.61
CA LEU A 57 -18.40 14.32 23.57
C LEU A 57 -19.72 14.51 22.78
N LEU A 58 -20.74 14.98 23.50
CA LEU A 58 -21.95 15.71 23.09
C LEU A 58 -23.27 14.96 22.74
N PRO A 59 -24.44 15.55 23.09
CA PRO A 59 -25.75 14.88 23.20
C PRO A 59 -26.48 14.62 21.86
N ILE A 60 -25.82 14.87 20.72
CA ILE A 60 -26.44 14.80 19.38
C ILE A 60 -26.48 13.36 18.85
N VAL A 61 -25.58 12.48 19.31
CA VAL A 61 -25.50 11.07 18.88
C VAL A 61 -26.71 10.23 19.36
N ARG A 62 -27.41 10.67 20.41
CA ARG A 62 -28.55 9.94 20.98
C ARG A 62 -29.79 9.94 20.07
N LEU A 63 -29.94 10.92 19.18
CA LEU A 63 -31.06 10.99 18.23
C LEU A 63 -30.91 10.05 17.02
N ILE A 64 -29.68 9.57 16.73
CA ILE A 64 -29.41 8.65 15.60
C ILE A 64 -29.50 7.18 16.05
N LEU A 65 -29.23 6.89 17.32
CA LEU A 65 -29.22 5.52 17.87
C LEU A 65 -30.62 4.93 18.14
N ASP A 66 -31.68 5.75 18.13
CA ASP A 66 -33.07 5.31 18.40
C ASP A 66 -33.79 4.68 17.18
N GLY A 67 -33.06 4.28 16.14
CA GLY A 67 -33.53 3.26 15.19
C GLY A 67 -34.73 3.61 14.30
N ARG A 68 -34.93 4.89 13.93
CA ARG A 68 -36.08 5.32 13.10
C ARG A 68 -35.79 5.62 11.63
N LEU A 69 -34.78 5.03 11.01
CA LEU A 69 -34.59 5.09 9.54
C LEU A 69 -33.99 3.77 9.02
N THR A 70 -34.81 2.93 8.40
CA THR A 70 -34.39 1.75 7.64
C THR A 70 -34.09 2.15 6.20
N ALA A 71 -32.82 2.11 5.80
CA ALA A 71 -32.43 2.21 4.40
C ALA A 71 -32.11 0.81 3.86
N GLN A 72 -33.01 0.28 3.04
CA GLN A 72 -32.75 -0.89 2.21
C GLN A 72 -31.68 -0.52 1.18
N VAL A 73 -30.58 -1.28 1.12
CA VAL A 73 -29.57 -1.17 0.06
C VAL A 73 -30.06 -2.01 -1.13
N PRO A 74 -30.34 -1.43 -2.31
CA PRO A 74 -30.74 -2.23 -3.46
C PRO A 74 -29.52 -2.97 -4.02
N LYS A 75 -29.68 -4.27 -4.28
CA LYS A 75 -28.79 -5.03 -5.16
C LYS A 75 -28.89 -4.43 -6.57
N LEU A 76 -27.85 -3.75 -7.03
CA LEU A 76 -27.78 -3.28 -8.42
C LEU A 76 -27.54 -4.49 -9.34
N ALA A 77 -28.54 -4.83 -10.14
CA ALA A 77 -28.41 -5.80 -11.22
C ALA A 77 -27.71 -5.14 -12.41
N TRP A 78 -26.63 -5.74 -12.88
CA TRP A 78 -25.94 -5.38 -14.12
C TRP A 78 -26.92 -5.46 -15.31
N ARG A 79 -27.13 -4.33 -15.99
CA ARG A 79 -27.72 -4.28 -17.34
C ARG A 79 -26.70 -3.65 -18.27
N SER A 80 -26.24 -4.44 -19.22
CA SER A 80 -25.41 -3.99 -20.34
C SER A 80 -26.34 -3.59 -21.49
N ASP A 81 -26.34 -2.31 -21.84
CA ASP A 81 -26.83 -1.83 -23.14
C ASP A 81 -25.64 -1.33 -23.96
N PRO A 82 -25.33 -1.92 -25.12
CA PRO A 82 -24.21 -1.51 -25.95
C PRO A 82 -24.70 -0.51 -27.00
N ALA A 83 -24.59 0.78 -26.71
CA ALA A 83 -24.75 1.83 -27.72
C ALA A 83 -23.55 2.79 -27.65
N HIS A 84 -22.77 2.78 -28.72
CA HIS A 84 -21.74 3.74 -29.14
C HIS A 84 -21.62 5.03 -28.30
N LEU A 85 -20.74 5.01 -27.29
CA LEU A 85 -20.12 6.20 -26.73
C LEU A 85 -18.63 6.11 -27.05
N CYS A 86 -18.09 7.14 -27.72
CA CYS A 86 -16.64 7.37 -27.72
C CYS A 86 -16.19 7.32 -26.24
N PRO A 87 -15.16 6.56 -25.86
CA PRO A 87 -14.86 6.39 -24.44
C PRO A 87 -14.60 7.78 -23.84
N MET A 88 -15.47 8.20 -22.92
CA MET A 88 -15.24 9.38 -22.09
C MET A 88 -13.95 9.11 -21.34
N THR A 89 -12.93 9.93 -21.56
CA THR A 89 -11.67 9.84 -20.84
C THR A 89 -11.72 10.81 -19.67
N THR A 90 -11.50 10.31 -18.45
CA THR A 90 -11.38 11.12 -17.24
C THR A 90 -9.90 11.37 -16.94
N THR A 91 -9.54 12.62 -16.67
CA THR A 91 -8.18 12.96 -16.24
C THR A 91 -8.02 12.71 -14.75
N ILE A 92 -6.98 11.96 -14.37
CA ILE A 92 -6.55 11.75 -12.99
C ILE A 92 -5.25 12.50 -12.79
N TYR A 93 -5.24 13.45 -11.86
CA TYR A 93 -4.07 14.20 -11.44
C TYR A 93 -3.43 13.53 -10.22
N LEU A 94 -2.10 13.46 -10.18
CA LEU A 94 -1.33 12.86 -9.09
C LEU A 94 -0.24 13.79 -8.58
N ASP A 95 -0.02 13.72 -7.27
CA ASP A 95 1.23 14.13 -6.65
C ASP A 95 1.53 13.28 -5.41
N GLU A 96 2.78 13.29 -4.98
CA GLU A 96 3.29 12.45 -3.90
C GLU A 96 3.92 13.24 -2.76
N SER A 97 3.97 12.63 -1.57
CA SER A 97 4.68 13.19 -0.43
C SER A 97 5.48 12.12 0.28
N GLY A 98 6.66 12.50 0.78
CA GLY A 98 7.46 11.61 1.62
C GLY A 98 8.25 10.53 0.87
N PHE A 99 8.58 10.73 -0.41
CA PHE A 99 9.45 9.80 -1.13
C PHE A 99 10.90 9.90 -0.64
N THR A 100 11.53 8.76 -0.33
CA THR A 100 12.92 8.67 0.16
C THR A 100 13.80 7.75 -0.70
N GLY A 101 13.34 7.41 -1.91
CA GLY A 101 13.99 6.39 -2.72
C GLY A 101 13.99 5.04 -2.02
N ASP A 102 15.12 4.34 -2.07
CA ASP A 102 15.26 2.99 -1.49
C ASP A 102 15.43 3.00 0.04
N ASP A 103 15.53 4.17 0.68
CA ASP A 103 15.60 4.34 2.14
C ASP A 103 14.21 4.27 2.77
N LEU A 104 13.60 3.09 2.86
CA LEU A 104 12.23 2.97 3.36
C LEU A 104 12.17 3.16 4.88
N TYR A 105 13.22 2.80 5.61
CA TYR A 105 13.22 2.95 7.07
C TYR A 105 13.18 4.41 7.53
N ASN A 106 13.75 5.33 6.74
CA ASN A 106 14.01 6.75 7.03
C ASN A 106 13.24 7.30 8.27
N PRO A 107 13.95 7.59 9.38
CA PRO A 107 13.31 7.94 10.64
C PRO A 107 12.56 9.29 10.58
N ASP A 108 12.95 10.19 9.67
CA ASP A 108 12.34 11.52 9.52
C ASP A 108 11.10 11.50 8.62
N GLN A 109 10.98 10.49 7.73
CA GLN A 109 9.92 10.38 6.72
C GLN A 109 9.32 8.97 6.68
N ARG A 110 8.66 8.56 7.77
CA ARG A 110 7.98 7.26 7.92
C ARG A 110 6.87 6.99 6.91
N PHE A 111 6.17 8.04 6.45
CA PHE A 111 5.01 7.88 5.56
C PHE A 111 5.35 8.32 4.15
N PHE A 112 4.92 7.53 3.17
CA PHE A 112 4.83 7.92 1.77
C PHE A 112 3.36 7.98 1.37
N THR A 113 2.96 9.01 0.63
CA THR A 113 1.59 9.17 0.16
C THR A 113 1.54 9.54 -1.31
N ILE A 114 0.51 9.10 -2.00
CA ILE A 114 0.13 9.58 -3.34
C ILE A 114 -1.31 10.04 -3.27
N ALA A 115 -1.54 11.32 -3.52
CA ALA A 115 -2.90 11.82 -3.71
C ALA A 115 -3.26 11.80 -5.18
N SER A 116 -4.54 11.53 -5.43
CA SER A 116 -5.13 11.47 -6.75
C SER A 116 -6.47 12.18 -6.77
N THR A 117 -6.76 12.92 -7.84
CA THR A 117 -8.04 13.60 -8.00
C THR A 117 -8.48 13.67 -9.45
N ILE A 118 -9.81 13.78 -9.64
CA ILE A 118 -10.45 14.11 -10.92
C ILE A 118 -11.02 15.54 -10.90
N ILE A 119 -10.53 16.38 -9.99
CA ILE A 119 -10.84 17.81 -9.96
C ILE A 119 -9.96 18.48 -11.01
N GLU A 120 -10.61 19.13 -11.99
CA GLU A 120 -9.95 19.81 -13.09
C GLU A 120 -9.28 21.11 -12.64
N ASP A 121 -8.33 21.60 -13.42
CA ASP A 121 -7.41 22.65 -12.99
C ASP A 121 -8.07 23.97 -12.58
N GLU A 122 -9.09 24.38 -13.33
CA GLU A 122 -9.82 25.62 -13.03
C GLU A 122 -10.61 25.52 -11.71
N GLU A 123 -11.23 24.36 -11.45
CA GLU A 123 -11.95 24.13 -10.19
C GLU A 123 -10.98 24.04 -9.01
N ALA A 124 -9.84 23.36 -9.19
CA ALA A 124 -8.78 23.31 -8.19
C ALA A 124 -8.21 24.70 -7.91
N ARG A 125 -7.98 25.53 -8.94
CA ARG A 125 -7.52 26.91 -8.82
C ARG A 125 -8.47 27.75 -7.98
N GLU A 126 -9.76 27.70 -8.28
CA GLU A 126 -10.77 28.43 -7.51
C GLU A 126 -10.87 27.94 -6.06
N MET A 127 -10.81 26.63 -5.84
CA MET A 127 -10.81 26.02 -4.51
C MET A 127 -9.60 26.48 -3.68
N LEU A 128 -8.39 26.39 -4.23
CA LEU A 128 -7.17 26.80 -3.55
C LEU A 128 -7.17 28.29 -3.25
N ALA A 129 -7.61 29.14 -4.19
CA ALA A 129 -7.73 30.58 -3.97
C ALA A 129 -8.74 30.93 -2.85
N ARG A 130 -9.87 30.22 -2.76
CA ARG A 130 -10.85 30.39 -1.68
C ARG A 130 -10.31 29.92 -0.33
N CYS A 131 -9.61 28.78 -0.30
CA CYS A 131 -9.03 28.24 0.93
C CYS A 131 -7.87 29.09 1.44
N PHE A 132 -7.03 29.61 0.55
CA PHE A 132 -5.79 30.29 0.89
C PHE A 132 -5.72 31.72 0.32
N PRO A 133 -6.67 32.62 0.66
CA PRO A 133 -6.83 33.92 0.00
C PRO A 133 -5.67 34.90 0.25
N ARG A 134 -4.84 34.62 1.26
CA ARG A 134 -3.65 35.42 1.63
C ARG A 134 -2.33 34.78 1.19
N TYR A 135 -2.38 33.65 0.49
CA TYR A 135 -1.18 33.01 -0.02
C TYR A 135 -0.63 33.85 -1.19
N GLN A 136 0.69 34.01 -1.21
CA GLN A 136 1.41 34.87 -2.17
C GLN A 136 2.57 34.12 -2.83
N GLY A 137 2.68 32.80 -2.60
CA GLY A 137 3.65 31.99 -3.31
C GLY A 137 3.14 31.66 -4.71
N ASP A 138 4.07 31.51 -5.64
CA ASP A 138 3.75 31.15 -7.04
C ASP A 138 3.15 29.74 -7.18
N GLU A 139 3.25 28.92 -6.13
CA GLU A 139 2.80 27.54 -6.10
C GLU A 139 2.31 27.16 -4.69
N TYR A 140 1.14 26.54 -4.60
CA TYR A 140 0.60 26.01 -3.34
C TYR A 140 1.32 24.71 -2.96
N LYS A 141 2.38 24.83 -2.16
CA LYS A 141 3.07 23.66 -1.58
C LYS A 141 2.65 23.40 -0.15
N PHE A 142 2.30 22.17 0.16
CA PHE A 142 1.97 21.70 1.49
C PHE A 142 3.07 22.04 2.50
N THR A 143 4.34 21.82 2.15
CA THR A 143 5.47 22.10 3.05
C THR A 143 5.57 23.57 3.44
N ASN A 144 5.24 24.49 2.52
CA ASN A 144 5.21 25.93 2.76
C ASN A 144 3.99 26.33 3.60
N ILE A 145 2.82 25.79 3.26
CA ILE A 145 1.55 26.02 3.96
C ILE A 145 1.64 25.51 5.41
N TRP A 146 2.18 24.30 5.60
CA TRP A 146 2.29 23.65 6.91
C TRP A 146 3.19 24.42 7.89
N LYS A 147 4.30 24.98 7.38
CA LYS A 147 5.28 25.72 8.19
C LYS A 147 4.75 27.07 8.67
N ARG A 148 3.85 27.70 7.93
CA ARG A 148 3.37 29.06 8.20
C ARG A 148 2.07 29.03 9.00
N GLU A 149 2.09 29.57 10.21
CA GLU A 149 0.89 29.67 11.04
C GLU A 149 -0.23 30.46 10.36
N SER A 150 0.11 31.52 9.63
CA SER A 150 -0.83 32.33 8.84
C SER A 150 -1.54 31.55 7.73
N SER A 151 -1.04 30.38 7.33
CA SER A 151 -1.63 29.52 6.30
C SER A 151 -2.47 28.37 6.89
N ARG A 152 -2.45 28.18 8.22
CA ARG A 152 -3.24 27.14 8.90
C ARG A 152 -4.74 27.37 8.83
N ASP A 153 -5.19 28.63 8.82
CA ASP A 153 -6.60 28.95 8.60
C ASP A 153 -7.09 28.44 7.25
N GLY A 154 -6.25 28.49 6.22
CA GLY A 154 -6.61 27.93 4.92
C GLY A 154 -6.72 26.41 4.91
N LEU A 155 -5.90 25.71 5.71
CA LEU A 155 -6.07 24.27 5.92
C LEU A 155 -7.38 23.94 6.65
N ARG A 156 -7.85 24.79 7.58
CA ARG A 156 -9.17 24.61 8.23
C ARG A 156 -10.30 24.76 7.23
N VAL A 157 -10.22 25.77 6.36
CA VAL A 157 -11.20 25.98 5.28
C VAL A 157 -11.21 24.81 4.31
N LEU A 158 -10.03 24.38 3.83
CA LEU A 158 -9.91 23.21 2.96
C LEU A 158 -10.47 21.96 3.63
N ALA A 159 -10.16 21.72 4.91
CA ALA A 159 -10.68 20.58 5.65
C ALA A 159 -12.20 20.57 5.72
N ALA A 160 -12.84 21.74 5.85
CA ALA A 160 -14.29 21.88 5.80
C ALA A 160 -14.88 21.71 4.39
N GLU A 161 -14.10 21.94 3.32
CA GLU A 161 -14.52 21.69 1.94
C GLU A 161 -14.37 20.22 1.51
N ILE A 162 -13.42 19.45 2.08
CA ILE A 162 -13.16 18.04 1.74
C ILE A 162 -14.42 17.17 1.62
N PRO A 163 -15.41 17.23 2.53
CA PRO A 163 -16.63 16.42 2.41
C PRO A 163 -17.41 16.64 1.11
N ARG A 164 -17.26 17.79 0.43
CA ARG A 164 -17.95 18.11 -0.83
C ARG A 164 -17.33 17.47 -2.06
N PHE A 165 -16.08 17.03 -1.98
CA PHE A 165 -15.35 16.45 -3.11
C PHE A 165 -14.66 15.12 -2.78
N ALA A 166 -15.00 14.52 -1.63
CA ALA A 166 -14.36 13.28 -1.17
C ALA A 166 -14.48 12.13 -2.20
N ASP A 167 -15.57 12.03 -2.95
CA ASP A 167 -15.78 11.06 -4.03
C ASP A 167 -14.98 11.34 -5.32
N ARG A 168 -14.27 12.48 -5.35
CA ARG A 168 -13.44 12.97 -6.45
C ARG A 168 -11.96 13.08 -6.06
N ALA A 169 -11.59 12.64 -4.86
CA ALA A 169 -10.21 12.62 -4.40
C ALA A 169 -9.92 11.34 -3.60
N PHE A 170 -8.73 10.79 -3.78
CA PHE A 170 -8.28 9.59 -3.09
C PHE A 170 -6.80 9.69 -2.76
N VAL A 171 -6.39 9.23 -1.58
CA VAL A 171 -4.99 9.21 -1.19
C VAL A 171 -4.54 7.80 -0.81
N TRP A 172 -3.51 7.32 -1.47
CA TRP A 172 -2.78 6.13 -1.06
C TRP A 172 -1.73 6.48 0.00
N ILE A 173 -1.61 5.69 1.07
CA ILE A 173 -0.62 5.90 2.13
C ILE A 173 0.12 4.61 2.48
N ILE A 174 1.44 4.72 2.60
CA ILE A 174 2.32 3.65 3.05
C ILE A 174 2.95 4.09 4.37
N ASP A 175 2.66 3.35 5.44
CA ASP A 175 3.54 3.32 6.62
C ASP A 175 4.77 2.47 6.25
N LYS A 176 5.90 3.11 5.98
CA LYS A 176 7.08 2.41 5.49
C LYS A 176 7.63 1.39 6.49
N ARG A 177 7.42 1.57 7.80
CA ARG A 177 7.81 0.58 8.81
C ARG A 177 6.96 -0.69 8.73
N PHE A 178 5.66 -0.53 8.49
CA PHE A 178 4.77 -1.66 8.26
C PHE A 178 5.00 -2.30 6.89
N CYS A 179 5.33 -1.49 5.87
CA CYS A 179 5.75 -1.98 4.55
C CYS A 179 7.02 -2.83 4.64
N LEU A 180 8.02 -2.43 5.41
CA LEU A 180 9.23 -3.23 5.66
C LEU A 180 8.91 -4.54 6.37
N LEU A 181 8.01 -4.54 7.36
CA LEU A 181 7.53 -5.79 7.99
C LEU A 181 6.82 -6.69 6.97
N THR A 182 5.97 -6.11 6.13
CA THR A 182 5.26 -6.82 5.05
C THR A 182 6.25 -7.50 4.11
N LYS A 183 7.23 -6.73 3.60
CA LYS A 183 8.28 -7.26 2.72
C LYS A 183 9.09 -8.37 3.41
N LEU A 184 9.54 -8.16 4.64
CA LEU A 184 10.27 -9.18 5.40
C LEU A 184 9.50 -10.51 5.47
N VAL A 185 8.20 -10.45 5.79
CA VAL A 185 7.35 -11.65 5.88
C VAL A 185 7.06 -12.24 4.50
N ASP A 186 6.82 -11.43 3.49
CA ASP A 186 6.59 -11.91 2.12
C ASP A 186 7.83 -12.61 1.53
N TYR A 187 9.05 -12.19 1.90
CA TYR A 187 10.26 -12.85 1.42
C TYR A 187 10.65 -14.08 2.23
N LEU A 188 10.40 -14.08 3.55
CA LEU A 188 10.85 -15.17 4.41
C LEU A 188 9.76 -16.21 4.67
N VAL A 189 8.48 -15.84 4.69
CA VAL A 189 7.39 -16.71 5.15
C VAL A 189 6.51 -17.19 4.01
N GLU A 190 6.08 -16.30 3.10
CA GLU A 190 5.19 -16.67 1.99
C GLU A 190 5.73 -17.85 1.15
N PRO A 191 7.03 -17.94 0.80
CA PRO A 191 7.52 -19.04 -0.02
C PRO A 191 7.31 -20.40 0.64
N GLY A 192 7.54 -20.49 1.96
CA GLY A 192 7.31 -21.71 2.72
C GLY A 192 5.82 -22.09 2.79
N ALA A 193 4.93 -21.10 2.91
CA ALA A 193 3.48 -21.34 2.87
C ALA A 193 3.02 -21.85 1.50
N TYR A 194 3.55 -21.26 0.42
CA TYR A 194 3.28 -21.68 -0.96
C TYR A 194 3.70 -23.12 -1.23
N GLU A 195 4.93 -23.48 -0.81
CA GLU A 195 5.47 -24.84 -0.95
C GLU A 195 4.70 -25.87 -0.11
N ALA A 196 4.17 -25.44 1.03
CA ALA A 196 3.28 -26.24 1.87
C ALA A 196 1.85 -26.37 1.29
N GLY A 197 1.56 -25.74 0.15
CA GLY A 197 0.29 -25.84 -0.58
C GLY A 197 -0.83 -24.94 -0.01
N PHE A 198 -0.45 -23.81 0.59
CA PHE A 198 -1.40 -22.80 1.05
C PHE A 198 -1.46 -21.61 0.09
N ASP A 199 -2.62 -20.99 0.00
CA ASP A 199 -2.80 -19.68 -0.64
C ASP A 199 -2.68 -18.60 0.45
N TRP A 200 -1.55 -17.91 0.45
CA TRP A 200 -1.25 -16.85 1.43
C TRP A 200 -2.14 -15.62 1.25
N TYR A 201 -2.63 -15.38 0.04
CA TYR A 201 -3.34 -14.16 -0.34
C TYR A 201 -4.86 -14.34 -0.39
N ALA A 202 -5.35 -15.59 -0.38
CA ALA A 202 -6.78 -15.93 -0.32
C ALA A 202 -7.51 -15.13 0.76
N ASP A 203 -8.58 -14.45 0.34
CA ASP A 203 -9.41 -13.58 1.16
C ASP A 203 -8.62 -12.62 2.06
N GLY A 204 -7.44 -12.16 1.66
CA GLY A 204 -6.58 -11.27 2.44
C GLY A 204 -6.00 -11.87 3.73
N TRP A 205 -5.79 -13.19 3.78
CA TRP A 205 -5.26 -13.88 4.96
C TRP A 205 -3.87 -13.36 5.38
N GLY A 206 -2.93 -13.23 4.45
CA GLY A 206 -1.56 -12.76 4.70
C GLY A 206 -1.52 -11.37 5.34
N LEU A 207 -2.41 -10.47 4.93
CA LEU A 207 -2.53 -9.15 5.53
C LEU A 207 -3.05 -9.21 6.98
N ARG A 208 -4.09 -10.01 7.23
CA ARG A 208 -4.59 -10.24 8.60
C ARG A 208 -3.52 -10.87 9.50
N TYR A 209 -2.66 -11.71 8.93
CA TYR A 209 -1.51 -12.27 9.63
C TYR A 209 -0.46 -11.18 9.95
N LEU A 210 -0.16 -10.28 9.02
CA LEU A 210 0.72 -9.13 9.24
C LEU A 210 0.19 -8.18 10.32
N ASN A 211 -1.11 -7.86 10.30
CA ASN A 211 -1.77 -7.10 11.36
C ASN A 211 -1.65 -7.79 12.73
N THR A 212 -1.74 -9.12 12.74
CA THR A 212 -1.60 -9.93 13.96
C THR A 212 -0.17 -9.87 14.51
N ILE A 213 0.83 -10.03 13.65
CA ILE A 213 2.24 -9.90 14.03
C ILE A 213 2.54 -8.48 14.54
N HIS A 214 2.11 -7.46 13.80
CA HIS A 214 2.32 -6.07 14.18
C HIS A 214 1.72 -5.79 15.55
N ARG A 215 0.46 -6.18 15.78
CA ARG A 215 -0.20 -6.06 17.08
C ARG A 215 0.58 -6.78 18.18
N ASP A 216 0.98 -8.03 17.95
CA ASP A 216 1.65 -8.84 18.97
C ASP A 216 3.04 -8.26 19.31
N LEU A 217 3.80 -7.77 18.32
CA LEU A 217 5.08 -7.09 18.57
C LEU A 217 4.89 -5.80 19.40
N VAL A 218 3.89 -4.97 19.08
CA VAL A 218 3.60 -3.72 19.80
C VAL A 218 3.06 -3.99 21.21
N THR A 219 2.09 -4.89 21.34
CA THR A 219 1.39 -5.13 22.62
C THR A 219 2.30 -5.79 23.66
N HIS A 220 3.29 -6.57 23.21
CA HIS A 220 4.27 -7.20 24.08
C HIS A 220 5.53 -6.33 24.30
N GLY A 221 5.50 -5.05 23.92
CA GLY A 221 6.59 -4.09 24.16
C GLY A 221 7.89 -4.45 23.45
N ALA A 222 7.80 -5.10 22.29
CA ALA A 222 8.95 -5.50 21.48
C ALA A 222 9.38 -4.42 20.48
N ASP A 223 9.16 -3.14 20.79
CA ASP A 223 9.39 -2.01 19.87
C ASP A 223 10.83 -1.95 19.36
N GLU A 224 11.82 -2.15 20.24
CA GLU A 224 13.24 -2.18 19.85
C GLU A 224 13.57 -3.37 18.94
N LEU A 225 12.95 -4.53 19.19
CA LEU A 225 13.11 -5.71 18.35
C LEU A 225 12.45 -5.51 16.99
N TYR A 226 11.23 -4.97 16.95
CA TYR A 226 10.54 -4.58 15.73
C TYR A 226 11.46 -3.69 14.90
N ASP A 227 11.89 -2.57 15.47
CA ASP A 227 12.67 -1.55 14.77
C ASP A 227 14.01 -2.11 14.27
N SER A 228 14.71 -2.90 15.10
CA SER A 228 15.96 -3.56 14.71
C SER A 228 15.77 -4.53 13.54
N MET A 229 14.70 -5.34 13.54
CA MET A 229 14.42 -6.28 12.45
C MET A 229 14.15 -5.57 11.13
N ILE A 230 13.23 -4.60 11.11
CA ILE A 230 12.88 -3.91 9.86
C ILE A 230 14.03 -3.05 9.33
N ARG A 231 14.86 -2.49 10.22
CA ARG A 231 16.05 -1.72 9.84
C ARG A 231 17.12 -2.62 9.23
N SER A 232 17.35 -3.81 9.80
CA SER A 232 18.30 -4.78 9.23
C SER A 232 17.79 -5.37 7.92
N TRP A 233 16.47 -5.55 7.76
CA TRP A 233 15.87 -5.91 6.48
C TRP A 233 16.04 -4.80 5.43
N ASP A 234 15.74 -3.54 5.75
CA ASP A 234 15.96 -2.39 4.86
C ASP A 234 17.43 -2.27 4.45
N ALA A 235 18.34 -2.42 5.41
CA ALA A 235 19.77 -2.43 5.17
C ALA A 235 20.20 -3.54 4.21
N PHE A 236 19.68 -4.76 4.37
CA PHE A 236 19.92 -5.88 3.44
C PHE A 236 19.31 -5.60 2.06
N ALA A 237 18.06 -5.16 2.01
CA ALA A 237 17.32 -4.88 0.78
C ALA A 237 18.03 -3.87 -0.14
N ARG A 238 18.73 -2.89 0.46
CA ARG A 238 19.48 -1.86 -0.26
C ARG A 238 20.87 -2.31 -0.72
N ASP A 239 21.48 -3.26 -0.03
CA ASP A 239 22.85 -3.73 -0.27
C ASP A 239 22.97 -5.21 0.11
N PRO A 240 22.47 -6.13 -0.75
CA PRO A 240 22.27 -7.52 -0.39
C PRO A 240 23.59 -8.28 -0.21
N THR A 241 23.90 -8.61 1.05
CA THR A 241 25.10 -9.37 1.42
C THR A 241 24.78 -10.37 2.52
N ASP A 242 25.54 -11.47 2.58
CA ASP A 242 25.41 -12.46 3.66
C ASP A 242 25.63 -11.84 5.04
N ALA A 243 26.59 -10.91 5.16
CA ALA A 243 26.85 -10.20 6.41
C ALA A 243 25.63 -9.43 6.92
N ARG A 244 24.84 -8.79 6.04
CA ARG A 244 23.61 -8.11 6.44
C ARG A 244 22.48 -9.09 6.77
N LEU A 245 22.40 -10.23 6.09
CA LEU A 245 21.50 -11.31 6.49
C LEU A 245 21.89 -11.92 7.85
N ASP A 246 23.18 -11.98 8.19
CA ASP A 246 23.66 -12.44 9.50
C ASP A 246 23.21 -11.48 10.60
N VAL A 247 23.30 -10.16 10.38
CA VAL A 247 22.78 -9.15 11.32
C VAL A 247 21.27 -9.31 11.53
N LEU A 248 20.49 -9.52 10.46
CA LEU A 248 19.06 -9.83 10.59
C LEU A 248 18.84 -11.10 11.40
N LYS A 249 19.59 -12.17 11.12
CA LYS A 249 19.52 -13.44 11.85
C LYS A 249 19.73 -13.25 13.35
N GLU A 250 20.74 -12.47 13.75
CA GLU A 250 21.03 -12.18 15.15
C GLU A 250 19.85 -11.51 15.86
N HIS A 251 19.17 -10.56 15.21
CA HIS A 251 17.97 -9.94 15.77
C HIS A 251 16.80 -10.92 15.89
N LEU A 252 16.63 -11.82 14.91
CA LEU A 252 15.60 -12.85 14.95
C LEU A 252 15.86 -13.87 16.07
N GLU A 253 17.10 -14.34 16.23
CA GLU A 253 17.50 -15.24 17.33
C GLU A 253 17.35 -14.58 18.69
N ARG A 254 17.74 -13.31 18.82
CA ARG A 254 17.49 -12.52 20.04
C ARG A 254 16.00 -12.47 20.34
N GLY A 255 15.18 -12.12 19.36
CA GLY A 255 13.73 -12.09 19.51
C GLY A 255 13.17 -13.43 19.97
N LYS A 256 13.61 -14.55 19.39
CA LYS A 256 13.23 -15.90 19.80
C LYS A 256 13.60 -16.20 21.25
N GLY A 257 14.79 -15.78 21.70
CA GLY A 257 15.30 -16.06 23.04
C GLY A 257 14.81 -15.12 24.14
N THR A 258 14.38 -13.90 23.80
CA THR A 258 14.04 -12.86 24.80
C THR A 258 12.56 -12.51 24.87
N THR A 259 11.72 -13.02 23.97
CA THR A 259 10.28 -12.74 23.98
C THR A 259 9.46 -13.87 24.59
N GLU A 260 8.27 -13.52 25.08
CA GLU A 260 7.30 -14.49 25.59
C GLU A 260 6.27 -14.88 24.52
N ALA A 261 5.54 -15.97 24.76
CA ALA A 261 4.50 -16.43 23.85
C ALA A 261 3.48 -15.31 23.52
N PRO A 262 3.07 -15.15 22.24
CA PRO A 262 3.29 -16.07 21.11
C PRO A 262 4.56 -15.78 20.28
N LEU A 263 5.33 -14.74 20.61
CA LEU A 263 6.38 -14.19 19.74
C LEU A 263 7.51 -15.17 19.37
N PRO A 264 7.99 -16.07 20.24
CA PRO A 264 9.03 -17.04 19.85
C PRO A 264 8.66 -17.89 18.62
N GLY A 265 7.38 -18.20 18.42
CA GLY A 265 6.93 -18.94 17.24
C GLY A 265 7.00 -18.14 15.94
N LEU A 266 6.78 -16.82 16.02
CA LEU A 266 7.01 -15.91 14.88
C LEU A 266 8.49 -15.88 14.52
N PHE A 267 9.37 -15.71 15.49
CA PHE A 267 10.81 -15.65 15.24
C PHE A 267 11.35 -16.99 14.70
N ASP A 268 10.86 -18.13 15.19
CA ASP A 268 11.20 -19.44 14.61
C ASP A 268 10.80 -19.55 13.14
N LEU A 269 9.60 -19.05 12.78
CA LEU A 269 9.14 -19.03 11.40
C LEU A 269 10.03 -18.15 10.51
N LEU A 270 10.39 -16.95 10.98
CA LEU A 270 11.27 -16.03 10.25
C LEU A 270 12.68 -16.61 10.08
N LEU A 271 13.22 -17.31 11.08
CA LEU A 271 14.54 -17.96 11.01
C LEU A 271 14.56 -19.08 9.97
N ARG A 272 13.54 -19.96 9.95
CA ARG A 272 13.40 -20.99 8.91
C ARG A 272 13.25 -20.37 7.52
N GLY A 273 12.48 -19.29 7.45
CA GLY A 273 12.31 -18.51 6.25
C GLY A 273 13.61 -17.94 5.71
N LEU A 274 14.46 -17.42 6.61
CA LEU A 274 15.79 -16.92 6.28
C LEU A 274 16.72 -18.02 5.74
N GLU A 275 16.70 -19.20 6.36
CA GLU A 275 17.46 -20.37 5.87
C GLU A 275 16.99 -20.79 4.47
N HIS A 276 15.68 -20.87 4.26
CA HIS A 276 15.08 -21.16 2.96
C HIS A 276 15.45 -20.10 1.92
N PHE A 277 15.37 -18.82 2.28
CA PHE A 277 15.74 -17.70 1.41
C PHE A 277 17.19 -17.81 0.94
N ARG A 278 18.14 -18.12 1.83
CA ARG A 278 19.55 -18.33 1.46
C ARG A 278 19.74 -19.52 0.53
N ALA A 279 19.08 -20.63 0.81
CA ALA A 279 19.18 -21.84 -0.02
C ALA A 279 18.66 -21.60 -1.45
N THR A 280 17.67 -20.72 -1.60
CA THR A 280 17.02 -20.42 -2.88
C THR A 280 17.63 -19.21 -3.60
N ASN A 281 18.40 -18.36 -2.91
CA ASN A 281 19.06 -17.19 -3.48
C ASN A 281 20.58 -17.25 -3.26
N PRO A 282 21.30 -18.22 -3.87
CA PRO A 282 22.73 -18.39 -3.65
C PRO A 282 23.59 -17.25 -4.23
N ASN A 283 23.05 -16.44 -5.14
CA ASN A 283 23.70 -15.25 -5.67
C ASN A 283 22.90 -13.98 -5.31
N LEU A 284 23.27 -13.36 -4.19
CA LEU A 284 22.62 -12.15 -3.68
C LEU A 284 22.82 -10.92 -4.59
N ALA A 285 23.81 -10.90 -5.48
CA ALA A 285 24.00 -9.80 -6.42
C ALA A 285 22.81 -9.64 -7.39
N HIS A 286 22.00 -10.70 -7.56
CA HIS A 286 20.80 -10.67 -8.40
C HIS A 286 19.54 -10.21 -7.64
N PHE A 287 19.64 -10.04 -6.32
CA PHE A 287 18.57 -9.49 -5.49
C PHE A 287 18.55 -7.97 -5.64
N THR A 288 17.46 -7.44 -6.19
CA THR A 288 17.36 -6.01 -6.56
C THR A 288 15.92 -5.55 -6.44
N ASP A 289 15.66 -4.26 -6.17
CA ASP A 289 14.34 -3.64 -6.35
C ASP A 289 13.26 -4.01 -5.31
N SER A 290 13.65 -4.63 -4.19
CA SER A 290 12.72 -4.93 -3.09
C SER A 290 12.11 -3.69 -2.42
N SER A 291 12.63 -2.49 -2.67
CA SER A 291 12.18 -1.23 -2.05
C SER A 291 11.25 -0.38 -2.92
N GLU A 292 10.86 -0.85 -4.12
CA GLU A 292 9.87 -0.15 -4.95
C GLU A 292 8.54 0.03 -4.21
N ILE A 293 8.07 1.27 -4.10
CA ILE A 293 6.79 1.63 -3.49
C ILE A 293 6.01 2.66 -4.32
N GLN A 294 6.65 3.31 -5.28
CA GLN A 294 6.12 4.49 -5.97
C GLN A 294 5.19 4.08 -7.10
N VAL A 295 5.68 3.32 -8.08
CA VAL A 295 4.86 2.79 -9.17
C VAL A 295 3.75 1.91 -8.61
N THR A 296 4.07 1.10 -7.61
CA THR A 296 3.10 0.29 -6.86
C THR A 296 1.97 1.14 -6.24
N SER A 297 2.29 2.30 -5.65
CA SER A 297 1.27 3.21 -5.10
C SER A 297 0.45 3.90 -6.17
N VAL A 298 1.06 4.23 -7.32
CA VAL A 298 0.32 4.78 -8.48
C VAL A 298 -0.66 3.74 -9.00
N PHE A 299 -0.22 2.50 -9.17
CA PHE A 299 -1.13 1.43 -9.61
C PHE A 299 -2.28 1.24 -8.62
N SER A 300 -2.01 1.23 -7.33
CA SER A 300 -3.06 1.15 -6.32
C SER A 300 -4.04 2.32 -6.36
N SER A 301 -3.56 3.53 -6.64
CA SER A 301 -4.45 4.67 -6.86
C SER A 301 -5.34 4.45 -8.09
N ILE A 302 -4.79 3.96 -9.19
CA ILE A 302 -5.57 3.67 -10.41
C ILE A 302 -6.53 2.50 -10.24
N THR A 303 -6.13 1.46 -9.52
CA THR A 303 -7.01 0.34 -9.15
C THR A 303 -8.22 0.85 -8.36
N TRP A 304 -8.04 1.80 -7.44
CA TRP A 304 -9.15 2.47 -6.76
C TRP A 304 -10.08 3.16 -7.74
N TRP A 305 -9.54 3.98 -8.65
CA TRP A 305 -10.36 4.65 -9.65
C TRP A 305 -11.10 3.66 -10.56
N ARG A 306 -10.45 2.57 -10.98
CA ARG A 306 -11.06 1.52 -11.82
C ARG A 306 -12.20 0.80 -11.12
N GLN A 307 -12.12 0.58 -9.81
CA GLN A 307 -13.22 0.01 -9.02
C GLN A 307 -14.43 0.94 -8.89
N HIS A 308 -14.24 2.26 -9.07
CA HIS A 308 -15.28 3.28 -8.86
C HIS A 308 -15.75 3.94 -10.17
N ARG A 309 -15.02 3.77 -11.28
CA ARG A 309 -15.23 4.44 -12.57
C ARG A 309 -15.00 3.46 -13.71
N SER A 310 -15.87 3.53 -14.72
CA SER A 310 -15.85 2.63 -15.90
C SER A 310 -15.18 3.27 -17.13
N GLU A 311 -14.97 4.57 -17.07
CA GLU A 311 -14.35 5.44 -18.07
C GLU A 311 -12.88 5.07 -18.33
N ASP A 312 -12.35 5.48 -19.48
CA ASP A 312 -10.91 5.43 -19.72
C ASP A 312 -10.22 6.55 -18.92
N PHE A 313 -8.94 6.37 -18.58
CA PHE A 313 -8.20 7.37 -17.80
C PHE A 313 -7.06 8.01 -18.59
N ALA A 314 -6.86 9.32 -18.40
CA ALA A 314 -5.63 10.01 -18.72
C ALA A 314 -4.92 10.37 -17.42
N LEU A 315 -3.66 9.98 -17.26
CA LEU A 315 -2.88 10.29 -16.08
C LEU A 315 -2.06 11.56 -16.29
N VAL A 316 -2.15 12.50 -15.35
CA VAL A 316 -1.31 13.69 -15.24
C VAL A 316 -0.61 13.65 -13.90
N HIS A 317 0.72 13.80 -13.87
CA HIS A 317 1.49 13.77 -12.64
C HIS A 317 2.55 14.87 -12.62
N ASP A 318 3.05 15.22 -11.44
CA ASP A 318 4.18 16.14 -11.33
C ASP A 318 5.44 15.58 -12.00
N GLU A 319 6.21 16.46 -12.66
CA GLU A 319 7.45 16.11 -13.36
C GLU A 319 8.56 15.60 -12.45
N SER A 320 8.54 15.97 -11.16
CA SER A 320 9.55 15.55 -10.18
C SER A 320 9.31 14.13 -9.65
N SER A 321 8.19 13.49 -10.00
CA SER A 321 7.89 12.13 -9.57
C SER A 321 8.90 11.14 -10.14
N ALA A 322 9.54 10.38 -9.24
CA ALA A 322 10.43 9.29 -9.60
C ALA A 322 9.71 8.09 -10.26
N PHE A 323 8.39 8.13 -10.36
CA PHE A 323 7.52 7.19 -11.06
C PHE A 323 8.02 6.80 -12.46
N LEU A 324 8.48 7.79 -13.25
CA LEU A 324 8.93 7.55 -14.62
C LEU A 324 10.24 6.74 -14.71
N LYS A 325 11.01 6.59 -13.62
CA LYS A 325 12.22 5.74 -13.59
C LYS A 325 11.91 4.26 -13.84
N ARG A 326 10.65 3.86 -13.68
CA ARG A 326 10.14 2.50 -13.85
C ARG A 326 9.04 2.47 -14.93
N ARG A 327 9.14 3.34 -15.94
CA ARG A 327 8.18 3.44 -17.05
C ARG A 327 7.93 2.10 -17.75
N ASP A 328 8.95 1.27 -17.95
CA ASP A 328 8.78 -0.06 -18.55
C ASP A 328 7.82 -0.96 -17.74
N LEU A 329 7.90 -0.91 -16.41
CA LEU A 329 6.99 -1.64 -15.52
C LEU A 329 5.57 -1.07 -15.62
N TRP A 330 5.45 0.26 -15.61
CA TRP A 330 4.19 0.97 -15.80
C TRP A 330 3.50 0.58 -17.11
N GLU A 331 4.18 0.70 -18.23
CA GLU A 331 3.64 0.38 -19.56
C GLU A 331 3.24 -1.09 -19.67
N THR A 332 4.01 -2.00 -19.08
CA THR A 332 3.71 -3.45 -19.07
C THR A 332 2.37 -3.74 -18.41
N MET A 333 2.04 -3.03 -17.33
CA MET A 333 0.80 -3.22 -16.58
C MET A 333 -0.42 -2.58 -17.25
N LEU A 334 -0.21 -1.62 -18.16
CA LEU A 334 -1.30 -0.94 -18.86
C LEU A 334 -1.73 -1.60 -20.18
N ARG A 335 -1.05 -2.68 -20.60
CA ARG A 335 -1.31 -3.30 -21.91
C ARG A 335 -2.71 -3.92 -21.98
N ASP A 336 -3.37 -3.73 -23.12
CA ASP A 336 -4.71 -4.28 -23.38
C ASP A 336 -4.71 -5.79 -23.67
N ASN A 337 -3.55 -6.38 -23.94
CA ASN A 337 -3.42 -7.79 -24.30
C ASN A 337 -3.44 -8.75 -23.09
N PHE A 338 -3.65 -8.23 -21.89
CA PHE A 338 -3.87 -9.01 -20.68
C PHE A 338 -5.28 -8.74 -20.16
N VAL A 339 -6.23 -9.57 -20.61
CA VAL A 339 -7.60 -9.58 -20.10
C VAL A 339 -7.69 -10.72 -19.09
N ALA A 340 -7.68 -10.37 -17.80
CA ALA A 340 -7.96 -11.33 -16.75
C ALA A 340 -9.45 -11.23 -16.35
N PRO A 341 -10.12 -12.33 -15.97
CA PRO A 341 -11.27 -12.22 -15.09
C PRO A 341 -10.89 -11.39 -13.85
N PRO A 342 -11.86 -10.82 -13.10
CA PRO A 342 -11.59 -9.94 -11.96
C PRO A 342 -10.35 -10.38 -11.17
N PHE A 343 -9.32 -9.53 -11.18
CA PHE A 343 -8.02 -9.87 -10.65
C PHE A 343 -8.08 -9.73 -9.12
N PRO A 344 -7.90 -10.81 -8.34
CA PRO A 344 -7.94 -10.72 -6.89
C PRO A 344 -6.77 -9.88 -6.41
N ILE A 345 -7.03 -8.97 -5.48
CA ILE A 345 -6.01 -8.16 -4.83
C ILE A 345 -5.88 -8.56 -3.36
N ALA A 346 -4.76 -8.18 -2.73
CA ALA A 346 -4.32 -8.76 -1.46
C ALA A 346 -5.23 -8.43 -0.25
N ASP A 347 -6.19 -7.52 -0.43
CA ASP A 347 -7.21 -7.18 0.56
C ASP A 347 -8.47 -8.08 0.47
N GLY A 348 -8.53 -8.96 -0.54
CA GLY A 348 -9.67 -9.81 -0.82
C GLY A 348 -10.71 -9.17 -1.75
N THR A 349 -10.46 -7.99 -2.31
CA THR A 349 -11.29 -7.41 -3.39
C THR A 349 -10.76 -7.80 -4.77
N GLU A 350 -11.41 -7.34 -5.83
CA GLU A 350 -11.00 -7.63 -7.20
C GLU A 350 -10.97 -6.36 -8.05
N VAL A 351 -10.17 -6.36 -9.11
CA VAL A 351 -10.12 -5.26 -10.09
C VAL A 351 -10.22 -5.79 -11.52
N GLU A 352 -10.93 -5.05 -12.37
CA GLU A 352 -10.94 -5.30 -13.81
C GLU A 352 -9.61 -4.91 -14.45
N LEU A 353 -9.04 -5.83 -15.23
CA LEU A 353 -7.89 -5.57 -16.10
C LEU A 353 -8.33 -5.64 -17.56
N PRO A 354 -7.77 -4.79 -18.45
CA PRO A 354 -6.71 -3.80 -18.20
C PRO A 354 -7.20 -2.58 -17.40
N LEU A 355 -6.28 -1.84 -16.77
CA LEU A 355 -6.62 -0.63 -15.99
C LEU A 355 -7.12 0.55 -16.86
N ARG A 356 -6.97 0.44 -18.20
CA ARG A 356 -7.43 1.40 -19.24
C ARG A 356 -6.96 2.84 -18.99
N VAL A 357 -5.70 3.00 -18.58
CA VAL A 357 -5.00 4.30 -18.64
C VAL A 357 -4.44 4.46 -20.05
N ARG A 358 -4.94 5.45 -20.80
CA ARG A 358 -4.63 5.65 -22.23
C ARG A 358 -3.46 6.61 -22.48
N SER A 359 -3.14 7.45 -21.52
CA SER A 359 -1.99 8.36 -21.59
C SER A 359 -1.43 8.62 -20.19
N SER A 360 -0.14 8.93 -20.11
CA SER A 360 0.51 9.39 -18.89
C SER A 360 1.43 10.56 -19.24
N ASN A 361 1.13 11.75 -18.74
CA ASN A 361 1.83 12.98 -19.04
C ASN A 361 2.34 13.63 -17.76
N SER A 362 3.56 14.15 -17.80
CA SER A 362 4.10 14.98 -16.73
C SER A 362 3.75 16.46 -16.94
N VAL A 363 3.52 17.19 -15.85
CA VAL A 363 3.38 18.65 -15.84
C VAL A 363 4.27 19.24 -14.74
N ARG A 364 4.63 20.51 -14.87
CA ARG A 364 5.29 21.24 -13.77
C ARG A 364 4.20 21.61 -12.77
N SER A 365 4.37 21.30 -11.48
CA SER A 365 3.34 21.58 -10.49
C SER A 365 2.86 23.04 -10.49
N HIS A 366 3.73 24.05 -10.70
CA HIS A 366 3.30 25.46 -10.79
C HIS A 366 2.35 25.76 -11.97
N ASP A 367 2.34 24.91 -13.00
CA ASP A 367 1.44 25.01 -14.15
C ASP A 367 0.12 24.23 -13.95
N SER A 368 -0.07 23.54 -12.82
CA SER A 368 -1.30 22.77 -12.53
C SER A 368 -1.76 22.89 -11.07
N HIS A 369 -2.88 23.57 -10.86
CA HIS A 369 -3.55 23.64 -9.56
C HIS A 369 -4.11 22.28 -9.11
N SER A 370 -4.44 21.38 -10.04
CA SER A 370 -4.91 20.02 -9.71
C SER A 370 -3.79 19.19 -9.06
N VAL A 371 -2.57 19.27 -9.61
CA VAL A 371 -1.38 18.65 -9.03
C VAL A 371 -1.04 19.29 -7.68
N GLN A 372 -1.11 20.61 -7.57
CA GLN A 372 -0.91 21.31 -6.29
C GLN A 372 -1.95 20.91 -5.22
N LEU A 373 -3.21 20.69 -5.60
CA LEU A 373 -4.23 20.15 -4.70
C LEU A 373 -3.83 18.75 -4.23
N CYS A 374 -3.32 17.89 -5.12
CA CYS A 374 -2.77 16.60 -4.75
C CYS A 374 -1.58 16.74 -3.76
N ASP A 375 -0.63 17.66 -3.95
CA ASP A 375 0.46 17.89 -2.98
C ASP A 375 -0.08 18.17 -1.58
N ILE A 376 -1.10 19.04 -1.48
CA ILE A 376 -1.72 19.39 -0.21
C ILE A 376 -2.42 18.19 0.43
N LEU A 377 -3.18 17.41 -0.34
CA LEU A 377 -3.88 16.23 0.17
C LEU A 377 -2.90 15.12 0.58
N ALA A 378 -1.86 14.88 -0.22
CA ALA A 378 -0.80 13.90 0.06
C ALA A 378 -0.06 14.28 1.35
N GLY A 379 0.35 15.55 1.47
CA GLY A 379 1.03 16.07 2.64
C GLY A 379 0.15 16.07 3.89
N LEU A 380 -1.13 16.41 3.76
CA LEU A 380 -2.10 16.38 4.86
C LEU A 380 -2.22 14.97 5.44
N LEU A 381 -2.40 13.96 4.58
CA LEU A 381 -2.50 12.57 5.04
C LEU A 381 -1.17 12.06 5.61
N ALA A 382 -0.03 12.43 5.03
CA ALA A 382 1.28 12.09 5.58
C ALA A 382 1.48 12.65 7.01
N LYS A 383 0.97 13.85 7.30
CA LYS A 383 0.95 14.42 8.66
C LYS A 383 -0.06 13.76 9.59
N ALA A 384 -1.14 13.20 9.06
CA ALA A 384 -2.10 12.41 9.84
C ALA A 384 -1.62 10.99 10.13
N GLY A 385 -0.74 10.43 9.30
CA GLY A 385 -0.16 9.09 9.38
C GLY A 385 0.17 8.61 10.79
N PRO A 386 0.94 9.35 11.62
CA PRO A 386 1.26 8.93 12.98
C PRO A 386 0.02 8.58 13.82
N GLY A 387 -1.04 9.38 13.72
CA GLY A 387 -2.29 9.14 14.45
C GLY A 387 -3.13 7.97 13.91
N LEU A 388 -2.97 7.63 12.63
CA LEU A 388 -3.65 6.49 11.98
C LEU A 388 -3.08 5.15 12.43
N VAL A 389 -1.79 5.11 12.80
CA VAL A 389 -1.08 3.89 13.20
C VAL A 389 -0.81 3.80 14.71
N GLY A 390 -1.61 4.50 15.51
CA GLY A 390 -1.55 4.45 16.99
C GLY A 390 -0.46 5.31 17.64
N GLY A 391 0.26 6.13 16.88
CA GLY A 391 1.24 7.09 17.40
C GLY A 391 0.63 8.42 17.88
N THR A 392 1.49 9.36 18.26
CA THR A 392 1.09 10.68 18.76
C THR A 392 0.25 11.45 17.74
N ARG A 393 -0.96 11.84 18.14
CA ARG A 393 -1.85 12.66 17.33
C ARG A 393 -1.46 14.13 17.45
N ASN A 394 -1.12 14.77 16.33
CA ASN A 394 -0.90 16.21 16.30
C ASN A 394 -2.24 16.95 16.56
N PRO A 395 -2.34 17.83 17.57
CA PRO A 395 -3.59 18.52 17.90
C PRO A 395 -4.20 19.29 16.72
N PHE A 396 -3.36 19.90 15.89
CA PHE A 396 -3.84 20.62 14.70
C PHE A 396 -4.42 19.66 13.65
N ILE A 397 -3.83 18.47 13.47
CA ILE A 397 -4.44 17.46 12.59
C ILE A 397 -5.77 16.98 13.14
N VAL A 398 -5.88 16.77 14.46
CA VAL A 398 -7.17 16.40 15.09
C VAL A 398 -8.23 17.46 14.80
N GLU A 399 -7.87 18.74 14.91
CA GLU A 399 -8.74 19.85 14.53
C GLU A 399 -9.20 19.77 13.06
N LEU A 400 -8.27 19.55 12.12
CA LEU A 400 -8.62 19.41 10.69
C LEU A 400 -9.51 18.20 10.42
N VAL A 401 -9.26 17.07 11.08
CA VAL A 401 -10.10 15.87 10.97
C VAL A 401 -11.53 16.17 11.43
N LEU A 402 -11.68 16.84 12.56
CA LEU A 402 -12.98 17.28 13.09
C LEU A 402 -13.68 18.30 12.19
N ALA A 403 -12.92 19.17 11.52
CA ALA A 403 -13.45 20.16 10.58
C ALA A 403 -13.98 19.55 9.28
N GLY A 404 -13.54 18.33 8.91
CA GLY A 404 -14.06 17.60 7.76
C GLY A 404 -13.05 16.73 7.03
N ALA A 405 -11.75 16.89 7.31
CA ALA A 405 -10.69 16.13 6.64
C ALA A 405 -10.78 14.61 6.87
N GLY A 406 -11.48 14.17 7.94
CA GLY A 406 -11.77 12.75 8.18
C GLY A 406 -12.66 12.08 7.12
N SER A 407 -13.25 12.86 6.20
CA SER A 407 -14.06 12.37 5.08
C SER A 407 -13.24 12.04 3.83
N LEU A 408 -11.95 12.40 3.79
CA LEU A 408 -11.08 12.09 2.67
C LEU A 408 -10.99 10.57 2.48
N ASN A 409 -11.20 10.10 1.25
CA ASN A 409 -11.00 8.70 0.93
C ASN A 409 -9.50 8.39 0.92
N TYR A 410 -9.10 7.38 1.68
CA TYR A 410 -7.73 6.91 1.66
C TYR A 410 -7.66 5.40 1.85
N SER A 411 -6.54 4.85 1.41
CA SER A 411 -6.20 3.46 1.61
C SER A 411 -4.69 3.26 1.62
N GLY A 412 -4.21 2.05 1.89
CA GLY A 412 -2.82 1.71 1.64
C GLY A 412 -2.24 0.68 2.59
N VAL A 413 -0.92 0.72 2.74
CA VAL A 413 -0.13 -0.28 3.48
C VAL A 413 0.12 0.24 4.88
N MET A 414 -0.79 -0.07 5.80
CA MET A 414 -0.74 0.34 7.21
C MET A 414 -1.35 -0.75 8.11
N PRO A 415 -0.98 -0.81 9.40
CA PRO A 415 -1.59 -1.74 10.34
C PRO A 415 -3.07 -1.43 10.57
N HIS A 416 -3.89 -2.48 10.64
CA HIS A 416 -5.33 -2.40 10.89
C HIS A 416 -5.80 -3.37 11.98
N SER A 417 -7.04 -3.18 12.45
CA SER A 417 -7.68 -4.00 13.49
C SER A 417 -8.36 -5.27 12.96
N GLN A 418 -7.92 -5.77 11.80
CA GLN A 418 -8.36 -7.04 11.23
C GLN A 418 -7.28 -8.09 11.43
N TYR A 419 -7.60 -9.13 12.20
CA TYR A 419 -6.64 -10.14 12.63
C TYR A 419 -6.99 -11.51 12.06
N VAL A 420 -5.97 -12.33 11.92
CA VAL A 420 -6.11 -13.66 11.32
C VAL A 420 -6.99 -14.54 12.20
N ASP A 421 -7.86 -15.30 11.55
CA ASP A 421 -8.57 -16.42 12.16
C ASP A 421 -8.31 -17.69 11.33
N GLY A 422 -7.95 -18.78 12.01
CA GLY A 422 -7.57 -20.05 11.40
C GLY A 422 -6.28 -20.05 10.55
N PRO A 423 -5.91 -21.24 10.01
CA PRO A 423 -4.84 -21.38 9.02
C PRO A 423 -5.24 -20.79 7.65
N PRO A 424 -4.27 -20.51 6.76
CA PRO A 424 -4.58 -20.07 5.40
C PRO A 424 -5.32 -21.16 4.62
N GLN A 425 -6.03 -20.75 3.58
CA GLN A 425 -6.75 -21.68 2.71
C GLN A 425 -5.78 -22.55 1.91
N ARG A 426 -6.24 -23.74 1.50
CA ARG A 426 -5.47 -24.58 0.58
C ARG A 426 -5.50 -23.96 -0.80
N ARG A 427 -4.34 -23.98 -1.47
CA ARG A 427 -4.23 -23.50 -2.84
C ARG A 427 -4.89 -24.50 -3.79
N ASP A 428 -5.83 -24.01 -4.60
CA ASP A 428 -6.58 -24.78 -5.61
C ASP A 428 -6.26 -24.32 -7.05
N GLY A 429 -5.19 -23.53 -7.23
CA GLY A 429 -4.77 -22.98 -8.51
C GLY A 429 -3.70 -21.89 -8.38
N PRO A 430 -3.47 -21.11 -9.44
CA PRO A 430 -2.58 -19.95 -9.39
C PRO A 430 -3.10 -18.91 -8.39
N ASP A 431 -2.26 -18.55 -7.43
CA ASP A 431 -2.56 -17.48 -6.48
C ASP A 431 -2.39 -16.08 -7.11
N MET A 432 -2.62 -15.03 -6.33
CA MET A 432 -2.45 -13.65 -6.78
C MET A 432 -1.05 -13.37 -7.33
N VAL A 433 -0.01 -13.91 -6.70
CA VAL A 433 1.39 -13.68 -7.08
C VAL A 433 1.72 -14.40 -8.38
N ASP A 434 1.22 -15.62 -8.57
CA ASP A 434 1.33 -16.35 -9.83
C ASP A 434 0.72 -15.53 -10.97
N ARG A 435 -0.51 -15.02 -10.79
CA ARG A 435 -1.21 -14.19 -11.79
C ARG A 435 -0.50 -12.87 -12.08
N MET A 436 0.02 -12.21 -11.05
CA MET A 436 0.79 -10.97 -11.21
C MET A 436 2.12 -11.23 -11.94
N THR A 437 2.76 -12.36 -11.65
CA THR A 437 4.00 -12.78 -12.34
C THR A 437 3.72 -13.01 -13.83
N ASP A 438 2.58 -13.61 -14.18
CA ASP A 438 2.17 -13.80 -15.57
C ASP A 438 1.86 -12.48 -16.29
N LEU A 439 1.16 -11.55 -15.63
CA LEU A 439 0.92 -10.20 -16.15
C LEU A 439 2.24 -9.46 -16.47
N LEU A 440 3.24 -9.62 -15.59
CA LEU A 440 4.53 -8.95 -15.70
C LEU A 440 5.58 -9.71 -16.50
N ARG A 441 5.27 -10.93 -16.98
CA ARG A 441 6.21 -11.80 -17.71
C ARG A 441 7.06 -11.06 -18.74
N PRO A 442 6.51 -10.20 -19.61
CA PRO A 442 7.31 -9.56 -20.66
C PRO A 442 8.28 -8.50 -20.13
N TYR A 443 7.95 -7.84 -19.03
CA TYR A 443 8.90 -6.95 -18.33
C TYR A 443 10.02 -7.76 -17.68
N LEU A 444 9.65 -8.86 -17.04
CA LEU A 444 10.58 -9.75 -16.36
C LEU A 444 11.59 -10.34 -17.35
N ASP A 445 11.10 -10.92 -18.45
CA ASP A 445 11.93 -11.54 -19.50
C ASP A 445 12.95 -10.53 -20.07
N LYS A 446 12.50 -9.31 -20.39
CA LYS A 446 13.39 -8.21 -20.83
C LYS A 446 14.49 -7.93 -19.81
N LYS A 447 14.15 -7.85 -18.52
CA LYS A 447 15.13 -7.65 -17.44
C LYS A 447 16.10 -8.81 -17.29
N MET A 448 15.67 -10.05 -17.59
CA MET A 448 16.58 -11.20 -17.58
C MET A 448 17.61 -11.11 -18.70
N GLU A 449 17.19 -10.71 -19.90
CA GLU A 449 18.08 -10.54 -21.05
C GLU A 449 19.11 -9.43 -20.83
N GLU A 450 18.68 -8.28 -20.30
CA GLU A 450 19.57 -7.16 -19.94
C GLU A 450 20.67 -7.60 -18.96
N ARG A 451 20.34 -8.45 -17.98
CA ARG A 451 21.31 -8.99 -17.01
C ARG A 451 22.31 -9.94 -17.67
N LYS A 452 21.83 -10.88 -18.48
CA LYS A 452 22.71 -11.81 -19.21
C LYS A 452 23.72 -11.09 -20.10
N GLY A 453 23.32 -9.97 -20.70
CA GLY A 453 24.20 -9.15 -21.54
C GLY A 453 25.18 -8.26 -20.76
N ALA A 454 24.98 -8.05 -19.46
CA ALA A 454 25.89 -7.29 -18.61
C ALA A 454 27.00 -8.17 -17.98
N ASP A 455 26.76 -9.48 -17.88
CA ASP A 455 27.72 -10.47 -17.38
C ASP A 455 28.66 -11.03 -18.48
N THR A 456 28.41 -10.70 -19.75
CA THR A 456 29.27 -11.00 -20.92
C THR A 456 30.09 -9.79 -21.32
#